data_AF-A0A7X9GD29-F1
#
_entry.id   AF-A0A7X9GD29-F1
#
_cell.length_a   1.000
_cell.length_b   1.000
_cell.length_c   1.000
_cell.angle_alpha   90.00
_cell.angle_beta   90.00
_cell.angle_gamma   90.00
#
_symmetry.space_group_name_H-M   'P 1'
#
loop_
_entity.id
_entity.type
_entity.pdbx_description
1 polymer ?
#
loop_
_entity_poly.entity_id
_entity_poly.type
_entity_poly.pdbx_seq_one_letter_code
_entity_poly.pdbx_strand_id
1 'polypeptide(L)'
;MKIKRSPYLSEEISKQYPIEKFKGLIINVIDIVENFILELGDENKYNSSSTAKYEECIGSHQFSTTSKIESMLIRMYDEEEKKRQFIDKYFKALESLEKTERKVIIYTFINCIEFEVICEKIECSPQTLSKIKKSAIVRFALKLGLDKFV
;
A
#
# COMPACT_ATOMS: atom_id res chain seq x y z
N MET A 1 28.68 -20.92 10.32
CA MET A 1 28.03 -19.71 9.78
C MET A 1 26.52 -19.84 9.93
N LYS A 2 25.88 -19.02 10.77
CA LYS A 2 24.41 -18.94 10.78
C LYS A 2 23.98 -18.19 9.51
N ILE A 3 23.29 -18.87 8.59
CA ILE A 3 22.70 -18.24 7.41
C ILE A 3 21.68 -17.23 7.92
N LYS A 4 22.00 -15.93 7.89
CA LYS A 4 21.01 -14.87 8.12
C LYS A 4 20.03 -14.93 6.95
N ARG A 5 18.86 -15.53 7.17
CA ARG A 5 17.75 -15.48 6.20
C ARG A 5 17.35 -14.02 6.04
N SER A 6 17.30 -13.55 4.80
CA SER A 6 16.75 -12.23 4.46
C SER A 6 15.32 -12.12 4.99
N PRO A 7 14.95 -11.03 5.69
CA PRO A 7 13.57 -10.85 6.17
C PRO A 7 12.60 -10.59 5.01
N TYR A 8 13.11 -10.25 3.82
CA TYR A 8 12.36 -9.98 2.60
C TYR A 8 12.23 -11.22 1.70
N LEU A 9 11.14 -11.29 0.94
CA LEU A 9 10.92 -12.32 -0.08
C LEU A 9 12.10 -12.41 -1.06
N SER A 10 12.42 -13.62 -1.49
CA SER A 10 13.42 -13.83 -2.53
C SER A 10 12.88 -13.36 -3.89
N GLU A 11 13.78 -13.06 -4.81
CA GLU A 11 13.38 -12.58 -6.13
C GLU A 11 12.59 -13.65 -6.90
N GLU A 12 12.95 -14.92 -6.74
CA GLU A 12 12.27 -16.07 -7.34
C GLU A 12 10.83 -16.20 -6.84
N ILE A 13 10.60 -15.98 -5.54
CA ILE A 13 9.25 -16.02 -4.97
C ILE A 13 8.46 -14.80 -5.44
N SER A 14 9.05 -13.60 -5.41
CA SER A 14 8.36 -12.38 -5.84
C SER A 14 7.96 -12.42 -7.33
N LYS A 15 8.70 -13.12 -8.19
CA LYS A 15 8.37 -13.30 -9.62
C LYS A 15 7.12 -14.14 -9.86
N GLN A 16 6.70 -14.96 -8.90
CA GLN A 16 5.46 -15.75 -9.00
C GLN A 16 4.20 -14.90 -8.80
N TYR A 17 4.36 -13.67 -8.30
CA TYR A 17 3.25 -12.78 -8.04
C TYR A 17 3.08 -11.73 -9.13
N PRO A 18 1.83 -11.33 -9.43
CA PRO A 18 1.48 -10.31 -10.41
C PRO A 18 1.73 -8.90 -9.87
N ILE A 19 3.00 -8.54 -9.70
CA ILE A 19 3.44 -7.29 -9.03
C ILE A 19 2.78 -6.03 -9.60
N GLU A 20 2.72 -5.88 -10.93
CA GLU A 20 2.14 -4.68 -11.55
C GLU A 20 0.62 -4.57 -11.31
N LYS A 21 -0.09 -5.70 -11.30
CA LYS A 21 -1.51 -5.70 -10.95
C LYS A 21 -1.72 -5.36 -9.47
N PHE A 22 -0.88 -5.89 -8.58
CA PHE A 22 -0.93 -5.53 -7.16
C PHE A 22 -0.63 -4.06 -6.90
N LYS A 23 0.31 -3.45 -7.62
CA LYS A 23 0.54 -2.00 -7.52
C LYS A 23 -0.72 -1.19 -7.83
N GLY A 24 -1.39 -1.51 -8.94
CA GLY A 24 -2.64 -0.84 -9.33
C GLY A 24 -3.74 -1.02 -8.28
N LEU A 25 -3.88 -2.24 -7.74
CA LEU A 25 -4.85 -2.50 -6.67
C LEU A 25 -4.53 -1.77 -5.37
N ILE A 26 -3.25 -1.66 -5.00
CA ILE A 26 -2.84 -0.93 -3.79
C ILE A 26 -3.20 0.55 -3.89
N ILE A 27 -2.98 1.17 -5.06
CA ILE A 27 -3.38 2.56 -5.31
C ILE A 27 -4.89 2.72 -5.11
N ASN A 28 -5.70 1.89 -5.77
CA ASN A 28 -7.16 1.93 -5.63
C ASN A 28 -7.60 1.72 -4.17
N VAL A 29 -6.95 0.84 -3.43
CA VAL A 29 -7.28 0.60 -2.00
C VAL A 29 -6.96 1.83 -1.16
N ILE A 30 -5.85 2.52 -1.40
CA ILE A 30 -5.50 3.74 -0.69
C ILE A 30 -6.59 4.80 -0.93
N ASP A 31 -6.97 5.02 -2.19
CA ASP A 31 -8.02 5.97 -2.55
C ASP A 31 -9.37 5.64 -1.88
N ILE A 32 -9.76 4.36 -1.87
CA ILE A 32 -11.00 3.90 -1.21
C ILE A 32 -10.93 4.10 0.30
N VAL A 33 -9.80 3.78 0.93
CA VAL A 33 -9.63 3.93 2.39
C VAL A 33 -9.70 5.41 2.77
N GLU A 34 -9.07 6.30 2.00
CA GLU A 34 -9.16 7.74 2.23
C GLU A 34 -10.60 8.25 2.09
N ASN A 35 -11.30 7.85 1.01
CA ASN A 35 -12.72 8.19 0.84
C ASN A 35 -13.60 7.68 1.98
N PHE A 36 -13.40 6.44 2.44
CA PHE A 36 -14.15 5.91 3.58
C PHE A 36 -13.86 6.66 4.88
N ILE A 37 -12.62 7.09 5.14
CA ILE A 37 -12.29 7.89 6.32
C ILE A 37 -13.02 9.24 6.28
N LEU A 38 -13.04 9.89 5.11
CA LEU A 38 -13.75 11.16 4.90
C LEU A 38 -15.26 11.01 5.07
N GLU A 39 -15.86 9.98 4.46
CA GLU A 39 -17.30 9.70 4.57
C GLU A 39 -17.76 9.43 6.00
N LEU A 40 -16.90 8.81 6.81
CA LEU A 40 -17.18 8.49 8.22
C LEU A 40 -16.91 9.65 9.19
N GLY A 41 -16.29 10.75 8.73
CA GLY A 41 -15.87 11.86 9.58
C GLY A 41 -14.81 11.48 10.62
N ASP A 42 -14.04 10.41 10.36
CA ASP A 42 -13.11 9.78 11.29
C ASP A 42 -11.65 10.31 11.14
N GLU A 43 -11.46 11.46 10.50
CA GLU A 43 -10.15 12.04 10.17
C GLU A 43 -9.22 12.15 11.39
N ASN A 44 -9.78 12.51 12.54
CA ASN A 44 -9.04 12.64 13.80
C ASN A 44 -8.66 11.29 14.42
N LYS A 45 -9.39 10.22 14.11
CA LYS A 45 -9.13 8.87 14.62
C LYS A 45 -8.00 8.17 13.85
N TYR A 46 -7.86 8.48 12.57
CA TYR A 46 -6.84 7.89 11.68
C TYR A 46 -5.74 8.88 11.26
N ASN A 47 -5.50 9.92 12.07
CA ASN A 47 -4.72 11.10 11.67
C ASN A 47 -3.21 10.82 11.37
N SER A 48 -2.87 10.98 10.07
CA SER A 48 -1.82 11.81 9.43
C SER A 48 -0.31 11.49 9.50
N SER A 49 0.08 10.23 9.70
CA SER A 49 1.41 9.77 9.24
C SER A 49 1.37 8.58 8.28
N SER A 50 0.21 7.95 8.14
CA SER A 50 -0.03 6.74 7.33
C SER A 50 -1.17 6.93 6.30
N THR A 51 -1.67 8.15 6.18
CA THR A 51 -2.58 8.68 5.14
C THR A 51 -1.96 10.02 4.74
N ALA A 52 -1.87 10.30 3.44
CA ALA A 52 -0.91 11.25 2.87
C ALA A 52 -1.12 12.70 3.35
N LYS A 53 -0.02 13.47 3.41
CA LYS A 53 -0.06 14.93 3.33
C LYS A 53 -0.48 15.30 1.90
N TYR A 54 -1.79 15.36 1.66
CA TYR A 54 -2.35 15.54 0.32
C TYR A 54 -2.22 16.99 -0.21
N GLU A 55 -1.91 17.97 0.63
CA GLU A 55 -1.91 19.38 0.23
C GLU A 55 -0.79 19.78 -0.77
N GLU A 56 0.28 18.99 -0.93
CA GLU A 56 1.42 19.36 -1.80
C GLU A 56 1.52 18.56 -3.12
N CYS A 57 0.68 17.54 -3.36
CA CYS A 57 0.81 16.65 -4.53
C CYS A 57 -0.33 16.74 -5.56
N ILE A 58 -1.21 17.75 -5.45
CA ILE A 58 -2.31 18.03 -6.40
C ILE A 58 -1.76 18.71 -7.67
N GLY A 59 -0.84 18.04 -8.37
CA GLY A 59 -0.27 18.53 -9.62
C GLY A 59 -0.45 17.58 -10.81
N SER A 60 -0.62 16.28 -10.59
CA SER A 60 -0.39 15.34 -11.71
C SER A 60 -1.10 13.98 -11.67
N HIS A 61 -1.92 13.65 -10.67
CA HIS A 61 -2.79 12.48 -10.79
C HIS A 61 -4.07 12.84 -11.53
N GLN A 62 -4.03 12.70 -12.86
CA GLN A 62 -5.25 12.51 -13.65
C GLN A 62 -5.93 11.23 -13.14
N PHE A 63 -7.00 11.43 -12.35
CA PHE A 63 -7.89 10.40 -11.85
C PHE A 63 -8.28 9.45 -13.00
N SER A 64 -7.71 8.24 -13.01
CA SER A 64 -8.06 7.25 -14.01
C SER A 64 -9.37 6.59 -13.60
N THR A 65 -10.48 7.08 -14.15
CA THR A 65 -11.73 6.37 -14.43
C THR A 65 -11.93 5.03 -13.69
N THR A 66 -12.68 5.09 -12.59
CA THR A 66 -13.60 4.06 -12.08
C THR A 66 -13.26 2.63 -12.51
N SER A 67 -12.23 2.04 -11.91
CA SER A 67 -11.93 0.64 -12.23
C SER A 67 -13.10 -0.25 -11.76
N LYS A 68 -13.50 -1.27 -12.52
CA LYS A 68 -14.57 -2.21 -12.11
C LYS A 68 -14.32 -2.80 -10.71
N ILE A 69 -13.06 -2.90 -10.31
CA ILE A 69 -12.61 -3.41 -9.02
C ILE A 69 -12.87 -2.39 -7.90
N GLU A 70 -12.63 -1.10 -8.16
CA GLU A 70 -12.94 -0.01 -7.24
C GLU A 70 -14.45 0.05 -6.95
N SER A 71 -15.28 0.03 -8.00
CA SER A 71 -16.74 -0.04 -7.84
C SER A 71 -17.20 -1.31 -7.13
N MET A 72 -16.51 -2.44 -7.33
CA MET A 72 -16.80 -3.69 -6.63
C MET A 72 -16.44 -3.61 -5.14
N LEU A 73 -15.27 -3.07 -4.80
CA LEU A 73 -14.84 -2.87 -3.42
C LEU A 73 -15.78 -1.90 -2.69
N ILE A 74 -16.14 -0.77 -3.29
CA ILE A 74 -17.09 0.19 -2.71
C ILE A 74 -18.42 -0.52 -2.39
N ARG A 75 -18.97 -1.28 -3.35
CA ARG A 75 -20.22 -2.04 -3.13
C ARG A 75 -20.10 -3.12 -2.06
N MET A 76 -18.94 -3.77 -1.93
CA MET A 76 -18.71 -4.79 -0.89
C MET A 76 -18.71 -4.21 0.52
N TYR A 77 -18.35 -2.94 0.67
CA TYR A 77 -18.14 -2.27 1.94
C TYR A 77 -19.10 -1.09 2.16
N ASP A 78 -20.24 -1.01 1.46
CA ASP A 78 -21.11 0.18 1.49
C ASP A 78 -21.75 0.46 2.87
N GLU A 79 -21.90 -0.56 3.71
CA GLU A 79 -22.32 -0.40 5.10
C GLU A 79 -21.20 0.21 5.95
N GLU A 80 -21.52 1.22 6.77
CA GLU A 80 -20.56 1.93 7.63
C GLU A 80 -19.69 0.99 8.49
N GLU A 81 -20.28 -0.06 9.07
CA GLU A 81 -19.52 -1.05 9.85
C GLU A 81 -18.46 -1.76 8.99
N LYS A 82 -18.82 -2.10 7.75
CA LYS A 82 -17.92 -2.75 6.80
C LYS A 82 -16.82 -1.79 6.33
N LYS A 83 -17.12 -0.50 6.12
CA LYS A 83 -16.11 0.54 5.86
C LYS A 83 -15.08 0.59 6.98
N ARG A 84 -15.53 0.69 8.24
CA ARG A 84 -14.64 0.71 9.42
C ARG A 84 -13.80 -0.55 9.53
N GLN A 85 -14.40 -1.73 9.32
CA GLN A 85 -13.66 -3.00 9.31
C GLN A 85 -12.60 -3.06 8.20
N PHE A 86 -12.88 -2.49 7.03
CA PHE A 86 -11.93 -2.43 5.91
C PHE A 86 -10.76 -1.49 6.21
N ILE A 87 -11.04 -0.30 6.74
CA ILE A 87 -10.02 0.66 7.20
C ILE A 87 -9.12 0.01 8.26
N ASP A 88 -9.70 -0.64 9.26
CA ASP A 88 -8.93 -1.34 10.30
C ASP A 88 -8.08 -2.47 9.72
N LYS A 89 -8.59 -3.20 8.72
CA LYS A 89 -7.83 -4.24 8.02
C LYS A 89 -6.64 -3.65 7.26
N TYR A 90 -6.82 -2.49 6.63
CA TYR A 90 -5.76 -1.74 5.95
C TYR A 90 -4.63 -1.36 6.91
N PHE A 91 -4.95 -0.73 8.05
CA PHE A 91 -3.94 -0.36 9.03
C PHE A 91 -3.25 -1.58 9.64
N LYS A 92 -4.01 -2.65 9.98
CA LYS A 92 -3.42 -3.91 10.44
C LYS A 92 -2.50 -4.55 9.40
N ALA A 93 -2.81 -4.41 8.11
CA ALA A 93 -1.96 -4.90 7.03
C ALA A 93 -0.64 -4.11 6.97
N LEU A 94 -0.69 -2.77 7.04
CA LEU A 94 0.51 -1.93 7.13
C LEU A 94 1.35 -2.25 8.38
N GLU A 95 0.69 -2.48 9.51
CA GLU A 95 1.36 -2.81 10.77
C GLU A 95 2.06 -4.17 10.74
N SER A 96 1.53 -5.12 9.97
CA SER A 96 2.11 -6.46 9.85
C SER A 96 3.38 -6.52 9.00
N LEU A 97 3.68 -5.46 8.24
CA LEU A 97 4.91 -5.36 7.45
C LEU A 97 6.13 -5.09 8.33
N GLU A 98 7.29 -5.55 7.86
CA GLU A 98 8.57 -5.16 8.44
C GLU A 98 8.75 -3.64 8.42
N LYS A 99 9.49 -3.08 9.38
CA LYS A 99 9.65 -1.61 9.52
C LYS A 99 10.09 -0.94 8.20
N THR A 100 11.02 -1.57 7.49
CA THR A 100 11.52 -1.07 6.20
C THR A 100 10.50 -1.25 5.08
N GLU A 101 9.79 -2.39 5.03
CA GLU A 101 8.72 -2.62 4.05
C GLU A 101 7.60 -1.59 4.22
N ARG A 102 7.21 -1.29 5.46
CA ARG A 102 6.21 -0.27 5.78
C ARG A 102 6.64 1.11 5.31
N LYS A 103 7.89 1.52 5.60
CA LYS A 103 8.44 2.79 5.10
C LYS A 103 8.43 2.86 3.58
N VAL A 104 8.82 1.77 2.89
CA VAL A 104 8.79 1.73 1.42
C VAL A 104 7.37 1.89 0.88
N ILE A 105 6.36 1.24 1.50
CA ILE A 105 4.96 1.40 1.09
C ILE A 105 4.51 2.85 1.27
N ILE A 106 4.74 3.43 2.44
CA ILE A 106 4.37 4.83 2.73
C ILE A 106 5.07 5.77 1.75
N TYR A 107 6.38 5.67 1.58
CA TYR A 107 7.10 6.56 0.67
C TYR A 107 6.71 6.38 -0.79
N THR A 108 6.44 5.15 -1.23
CA THR A 108 6.11 4.86 -2.63
C THR A 108 4.69 5.24 -2.98
N PHE A 109 3.71 4.83 -2.17
CA PHE A 109 2.30 4.86 -2.55
C PHE A 109 1.50 5.95 -1.84
N ILE A 110 1.98 6.46 -0.71
CA ILE A 110 1.28 7.47 0.09
C ILE A 110 1.93 8.84 -0.14
N ASN A 111 3.26 8.93 0.00
CA ASN A 111 3.99 10.18 -0.17
C ASN A 111 4.47 10.41 -1.62
N CYS A 112 4.29 9.43 -2.51
CA CYS A 112 4.67 9.50 -3.93
C CYS A 112 6.12 10.01 -4.18
N ILE A 113 7.07 9.57 -3.34
CA ILE A 113 8.48 9.98 -3.41
C ILE A 113 9.20 9.21 -4.51
N GLU A 114 10.11 9.88 -5.22
CA GLU A 114 10.96 9.27 -6.24
C GLU A 114 11.84 8.14 -5.69
N PHE A 115 12.11 7.13 -6.52
CA PHE A 115 12.76 5.90 -6.10
C PHE A 115 14.19 6.13 -5.57
N GLU A 116 14.91 7.07 -6.19
CA GLU A 116 16.26 7.49 -5.84
C GLU A 116 16.28 8.14 -4.44
N VAL A 117 15.33 9.03 -4.17
CA VAL A 117 15.16 9.68 -2.86
C VAL A 117 14.79 8.67 -1.78
N ILE A 118 14.02 7.63 -2.12
CA ILE A 118 13.72 6.52 -1.20
C ILE A 118 14.99 5.72 -0.89
N CYS A 119 15.87 5.48 -1.89
CA CYS A 119 17.15 4.79 -1.68
C CYS A 119 18.00 5.54 -0.65
N GLU A 120 18.06 6.87 -0.77
CA GLU A 120 18.78 7.75 0.17
C GLU A 120 18.17 7.71 1.57
N LYS A 121 16.83 7.88 1.69
CA LYS A 121 16.13 7.88 2.98
C LYS A 121 16.23 6.55 3.74
N ILE A 122 16.37 5.43 3.02
CA ILE A 122 16.47 4.08 3.60
C ILE A 122 17.94 3.63 3.69
N GLU A 123 18.88 4.41 3.15
CA GLU A 123 20.31 4.12 3.12
C GLU A 123 20.61 2.74 2.51
N CYS A 124 19.99 2.42 1.37
CA CYS A 124 20.15 1.13 0.72
C CYS A 124 20.36 1.23 -0.79
N SER A 125 20.95 0.17 -1.38
CA SER A 125 21.19 0.13 -2.81
C SER A 125 19.88 0.01 -3.61
N PRO A 126 19.82 0.50 -4.87
CA PRO A 126 18.66 0.35 -5.76
C PRO A 126 18.17 -1.10 -5.91
N GLN A 127 19.10 -2.05 -5.97
CA GLN A 127 18.77 -3.48 -6.07
C GLN A 127 18.11 -3.99 -4.79
N THR A 128 18.64 -3.59 -3.63
CA THR A 128 18.07 -3.92 -2.32
C THR A 128 16.68 -3.29 -2.17
N LEU A 129 16.52 -2.02 -2.54
CA LEU A 129 15.23 -1.33 -2.48
C LEU A 129 14.20 -1.99 -3.38
N SER A 130 14.58 -2.38 -4.61
CA SER A 130 13.70 -3.10 -5.53
C SER A 130 13.19 -4.42 -4.92
N LYS A 131 14.07 -5.16 -4.25
CA LYS A 131 13.70 -6.38 -3.53
C LYS A 131 12.73 -6.11 -2.36
N ILE A 132 13.03 -5.10 -1.54
CA ILE A 132 12.17 -4.70 -0.41
C ILE A 132 10.81 -4.26 -0.94
N LYS A 133 10.77 -3.43 -1.99
CA LYS A 133 9.54 -2.93 -2.62
C LYS A 133 8.66 -4.07 -3.12
N LYS A 134 9.23 -5.03 -3.86
CA LYS A 134 8.49 -6.22 -4.32
C LYS A 134 7.96 -7.05 -3.15
N SER A 135 8.79 -7.28 -2.13
CA SER A 135 8.41 -8.02 -0.92
C SER A 135 7.24 -7.34 -0.19
N ALA A 136 7.34 -6.01 -0.01
CA ALA A 136 6.31 -5.20 0.64
C ALA A 136 4.99 -5.23 -0.14
N ILE A 137 5.02 -5.05 -1.46
CA ILE A 137 3.83 -5.10 -2.33
C ILE A 137 3.11 -6.43 -2.18
N VAL A 138 3.83 -7.55 -2.29
CA VAL A 138 3.21 -8.88 -2.20
C VAL A 138 2.62 -9.10 -0.82
N ARG A 139 3.39 -8.86 0.25
CA ARG A 139 2.91 -9.10 1.62
C ARG A 139 1.70 -8.24 1.96
N PHE A 140 1.73 -6.97 1.56
CA PHE A 140 0.63 -6.05 1.78
C PHE A 140 -0.62 -6.48 1.03
N ALA A 141 -0.48 -6.81 -0.26
CA ALA A 141 -1.58 -7.28 -1.09
C ALA A 141 -2.22 -8.57 -0.55
N LEU A 142 -1.41 -9.56 -0.17
CA LEU A 142 -1.90 -10.81 0.42
C LEU A 142 -2.62 -10.59 1.75
N LYS A 143 -2.09 -9.71 2.61
CA LYS A 143 -2.71 -9.43 3.91
C LYS A 143 -4.06 -8.73 3.77
N LEU A 144 -4.18 -7.86 2.76
CA LEU A 144 -5.45 -7.23 2.39
C LEU A 144 -6.40 -8.20 1.67
N GLY A 145 -5.91 -9.32 1.15
CA GLY A 145 -6.70 -10.29 0.37
C GLY A 145 -6.92 -9.86 -1.07
N LEU A 146 -5.99 -9.07 -1.63
CA LEU A 146 -6.06 -8.54 -3.00
C LEU A 146 -5.79 -9.61 -4.06
N ASP A 147 -5.20 -10.74 -3.68
CA ASP A 147 -4.99 -11.92 -4.53
C ASP A 147 -6.26 -12.45 -5.17
N LYS A 148 -7.42 -12.24 -4.54
CA LYS A 148 -8.73 -12.65 -5.07
C LYS A 148 -9.17 -11.86 -6.31
N PHE A 149 -8.53 -10.73 -6.59
CA PHE A 149 -8.91 -9.82 -7.68
C PHE A 149 -7.95 -9.87 -8.87
N VAL A 150 -7.00 -10.82 -8.88
CA VAL A 150 -5.87 -10.81 -9.81
C VAL A 150 -5.79 -12.00 -10.75
#